data_AF-A0A4R8QHJ3-F1
#
_entry.id   AF-A0A4R8QHJ3-F1
#
_cell.length_a   1.000
_cell.length_b   1.000
_cell.length_c   1.000
_cell.angle_alpha   90.00
_cell.angle_beta   90.00
_cell.angle_gamma   90.00
#
_symmetry.space_group_name_H-M   'P 1'
#
loop_
_entity.id
_entity.type
_entity.pdbx_description
1 polymer ?
#
loop_
_entity_poly.entity_id
_entity_poly.type
_entity_poly.pdbx_seq_one_letter_code
_entity_poly.pdbx_strand_id
1 'polypeptide(L)'
;MTETNVGAIVALKSPEEGENIWEAKQVSLGRSLPPGDVQGRKPIDWSFGPVKVDGYVDPDSFRIGLLIVITGINIGNIYGNLKDGVSLKIDIYTTEGEMRFFLKNDNEL
;
A
#
# COMPACT_ATOMS: atom_id res chain seq x y z
N MET A 1 13.37 -8.40 11.70
CA MET A 1 12.52 -7.59 12.59
C MET A 1 11.12 -7.67 12.00
N THR A 2 10.11 -8.02 12.81
CA THR A 2 8.72 -8.15 12.34
C THR A 2 7.98 -6.88 12.74
N GLU A 3 7.33 -6.22 11.78
CA GLU A 3 6.46 -5.08 12.01
C GLU A 3 5.01 -5.58 12.10
N THR A 4 4.28 -5.13 13.12
CA THR A 4 2.86 -5.45 13.29
C THR A 4 2.05 -4.20 12.97
N ASN A 5 1.28 -4.24 11.89
CA ASN A 5 0.41 -3.16 11.49
C ASN A 5 -1.03 -3.43 11.96
N VAL A 6 -1.66 -2.44 12.60
CA VAL A 6 -3.08 -2.48 12.98
C VAL A 6 -3.90 -1.99 11.78
N GLY A 7 -4.98 -2.71 11.47
CA GLY A 7 -5.64 -2.71 10.16
C GLY A 7 -6.40 -1.46 9.71
N ALA A 8 -7.55 -1.65 9.06
CA ALA A 8 -8.36 -0.56 8.54
C ALA A 8 -9.01 0.24 9.69
N ILE A 9 -8.88 1.57 9.66
CA ILE A 9 -9.66 2.44 10.55
C ILE A 9 -11.06 2.60 9.95
N VAL A 10 -12.08 2.19 10.68
CA VAL A 10 -13.49 2.29 10.27
C VAL A 10 -14.25 3.15 11.26
N ALA A 11 -14.87 4.22 10.78
CA ALA A 11 -15.81 5.02 11.55
C ALA A 11 -17.21 4.40 11.44
N LEU A 12 -17.82 4.11 12.58
CA LEU A 12 -19.19 3.62 12.67
C LEU A 12 -20.08 4.73 13.23
N LYS A 13 -21.04 5.20 12.44
CA LYS A 13 -22.03 6.21 12.86
C LYS A 13 -23.32 5.51 13.26
N SER A 14 -23.83 5.86 14.44
CA SER A 14 -25.14 5.41 14.91
C SER A 14 -26.29 6.12 14.17
N PRO A 15 -27.47 5.49 14.01
CA PRO A 15 -28.65 6.11 13.43
C PRO A 15 -29.14 7.31 14.25
N GLU A 16 -29.86 8.24 13.61
CA GLU A 16 -30.57 9.32 14.31
C GLU A 16 -31.87 8.82 14.94
N GLU A 17 -32.51 9.63 15.80
CA GLU A 17 -33.74 9.23 16.49
C GLU A 17 -34.86 8.96 15.47
N GLY A 18 -35.42 7.75 15.50
CA GLY A 18 -36.43 7.29 14.54
C GLY A 18 -35.88 6.52 13.34
N GLU A 19 -34.56 6.40 13.20
CA GLU A 19 -33.89 5.60 12.17
C GLU A 19 -33.34 4.27 12.72
N ASN A 20 -32.98 3.35 11.83
CA ASN A 20 -32.44 2.03 12.19
C ASN A 20 -31.25 1.58 11.34
N ILE A 21 -30.66 2.47 10.52
CA ILE A 21 -29.54 2.15 9.63
C ILE A 21 -28.24 2.69 10.22
N TRP A 22 -27.26 1.80 10.37
CA TRP A 22 -25.90 2.15 10.79
C TRP A 22 -25.02 2.40 9.57
N GLU A 23 -24.14 3.39 9.65
CA GLU A 23 -23.20 3.69 8.57
C GLU A 23 -21.78 3.33 9.00
N ALA A 24 -21.14 2.42 8.26
CA ALA A 24 -19.72 2.12 8.41
C ALA A 24 -18.95 2.75 7.26
N LYS A 25 -17.97 3.60 7.58
CA LYS A 25 -17.11 4.26 6.59
C LYS A 25 -15.65 3.99 6.92
N GLN A 26 -14.93 3.40 5.98
CA GLN A 26 -13.48 3.31 6.10
C GLN A 26 -12.84 4.69 5.97
N VAL A 27 -11.99 5.04 6.93
CA VAL A 27 -11.24 6.29 6.95
C VAL A 27 -9.89 6.05 6.28
N SER A 28 -9.49 6.95 5.38
CA SER A 28 -8.18 6.87 4.73
C SER A 28 -7.07 6.95 5.77
N LEU A 29 -6.17 5.98 5.75
CA LEU A 29 -4.90 6.10 6.44
C LEU A 29 -4.07 7.17 5.71
N GLY A 30 -3.55 8.14 6.45
CA GLY A 30 -2.68 9.18 5.89
C GLY A 30 -1.42 8.55 5.30
N ARG A 31 -0.89 9.14 4.21
CA ARG A 31 0.38 8.71 3.60
C ARG A 31 1.50 8.81 4.64
N SER A 32 2.06 7.68 5.05
CA SER A 32 3.16 7.57 6.02
C SER A 32 4.53 7.36 5.36
N LEU A 33 4.60 7.47 4.02
CA LEU A 33 5.88 7.37 3.33
C LEU A 33 6.74 8.60 3.71
N PRO A 34 8.00 8.40 4.11
CA PRO A 34 8.87 9.48 4.50
C PRO A 34 9.00 10.46 3.34
N PRO A 35 8.83 11.77 3.59
CA PRO A 35 9.20 12.77 2.61
C PRO A 35 10.69 12.60 2.34
N GLY A 36 11.04 12.35 1.10
CA GLY A 36 12.44 12.25 0.68
C GLY A 36 12.59 12.88 -0.69
N ASP A 37 13.77 13.45 -0.91
CA ASP A 37 14.14 14.36 -1.97
C ASP A 37 13.22 14.32 -3.21
N VAL A 38 12.34 15.33 -3.29
CA VAL A 38 11.23 15.40 -4.26
C VAL A 38 11.75 15.66 -5.68
N GLN A 39 12.97 16.17 -5.81
CA GLN A 39 13.58 16.40 -7.12
C GLN A 39 14.10 15.09 -7.72
N GLY A 40 13.32 14.51 -8.64
CA GLY A 40 13.75 13.38 -9.49
C GLY A 40 12.97 12.09 -9.28
N ARG A 41 12.38 11.89 -8.10
CA ARG A 41 11.53 10.72 -7.83
C ARG A 41 10.28 10.72 -8.70
N LYS A 42 9.98 9.57 -9.30
CA LYS A 42 8.74 9.36 -10.07
C LYS A 42 7.69 8.72 -9.16
N PRO A 43 6.48 9.32 -9.07
CA PRO A 43 5.44 8.79 -8.18
C PRO A 43 4.89 7.48 -8.74
N ILE A 44 4.43 6.63 -7.82
CA ILE A 44 3.63 5.44 -8.08
C ILE A 44 2.26 5.71 -7.48
N ASP A 45 1.22 5.64 -8.29
CA ASP A 45 -0.18 5.66 -7.87
C ASP A 45 -0.92 4.65 -8.76
N TRP A 46 -1.15 3.47 -8.20
CA TRP A 46 -1.75 2.35 -8.91
C TRP A 46 -2.77 1.65 -8.02
N SER A 47 -3.86 1.19 -8.63
CA SER A 47 -4.85 0.36 -7.94
C SER A 47 -5.48 -0.64 -8.88
N PHE A 48 -5.83 -1.80 -8.33
CA PHE A 48 -6.62 -2.82 -9.00
C PHE A 48 -7.40 -3.63 -7.97
N GLY A 49 -8.73 -3.61 -8.08
CA GLY A 49 -9.60 -4.28 -7.12
C GLY A 49 -9.32 -3.82 -5.67
N PRO A 50 -9.14 -4.75 -4.70
CA PRO A 50 -8.91 -4.41 -3.30
C PRO A 50 -7.47 -3.95 -3.01
N VAL A 51 -6.60 -3.89 -4.01
CA VAL A 51 -5.18 -3.55 -3.86
C VAL A 51 -4.93 -2.13 -4.33
N LYS A 52 -4.27 -1.34 -3.49
CA LYS A 52 -3.73 -0.03 -3.82
C LYS A 52 -2.24 0.03 -3.49
N VAL A 53 -1.47 0.65 -4.39
CA VAL A 53 -0.04 0.90 -4.24
C VAL A 53 0.21 2.39 -4.45
N ASP A 54 0.66 3.05 -3.40
CA ASP A 54 1.17 4.42 -3.44
C ASP A 54 2.68 4.37 -3.23
N GLY A 55 3.46 5.25 -3.84
CA GLY A 55 4.91 5.18 -3.67
C GLY A 55 5.72 6.11 -4.55
N TYR A 56 7.01 5.80 -4.65
CA TYR A 56 7.92 6.45 -5.57
C TYR A 56 9.03 5.51 -6.01
N VAL A 57 9.63 5.81 -7.17
CA VAL A 57 10.91 5.27 -7.63
C VAL A 57 11.90 6.41 -7.85
N ASP A 58 13.13 6.24 -7.40
CA ASP A 58 14.27 7.07 -7.76
C ASP A 58 14.93 6.48 -9.02
N PRO A 59 14.87 7.15 -10.18
CA PRO A 59 15.39 6.61 -11.43
C PRO A 59 16.93 6.53 -11.49
N ASP A 60 17.65 7.30 -10.67
CA ASP A 60 19.11 7.31 -10.67
C ASP A 60 19.66 6.14 -9.85
N SER A 61 19.06 5.91 -8.68
CA SER A 61 19.50 4.84 -7.77
C SER A 61 18.70 3.54 -7.89
N PHE A 62 17.58 3.55 -8.61
CA PHE A 62 16.58 2.47 -8.71
C PHE A 62 15.94 2.08 -7.37
N ARG A 63 16.09 2.92 -6.35
CA ARG A 63 15.45 2.72 -5.04
C ARG A 63 13.96 2.98 -5.14
N ILE A 64 13.18 2.15 -4.47
CA ILE A 64 11.72 2.26 -4.42
C ILE A 64 11.25 2.34 -2.97
N GLY A 65 10.20 3.14 -2.75
CA GLY A 65 9.44 3.18 -1.50
C GLY A 65 7.96 3.00 -1.81
N LEU A 66 7.34 2.02 -1.17
CA LEU A 66 5.97 1.59 -1.45
C LEU A 66 5.15 1.60 -0.17
N LEU A 67 3.93 2.09 -0.29
CA LEU A 67 2.84 1.96 0.66
C LEU A 67 1.79 1.09 0.00
N ILE A 68 1.56 -0.10 0.53
CA ILE A 68 0.60 -1.05 -0.03
C ILE A 68 -0.59 -1.16 0.91
N VAL A 69 -1.78 -1.09 0.33
CA VAL A 69 -3.06 -1.26 1.02
C VAL A 69 -3.82 -2.40 0.36
N ILE A 70 -4.23 -3.40 1.14
CA ILE A 70 -4.98 -4.56 0.66
C ILE A 70 -6.26 -4.67 1.49
N THR A 71 -7.43 -4.65 0.84
CA THR A 71 -8.75 -4.68 1.52
C THR A 71 -8.82 -3.60 2.61
N GLY A 72 -8.25 -2.44 2.31
CA GLY A 72 -8.23 -1.30 3.23
C GLY A 72 -7.22 -1.38 4.38
N ILE A 73 -6.47 -2.47 4.50
CA ILE A 73 -5.42 -2.65 5.51
C ILE A 73 -4.10 -2.15 4.94
N ASN A 74 -3.49 -1.16 5.59
CA ASN A 74 -2.10 -0.81 5.31
C ASN A 74 -1.18 -1.89 5.89
N ILE A 75 -0.45 -2.57 5.01
CA ILE A 75 0.44 -3.68 5.40
C ILE A 75 1.85 -3.21 5.78
N GLY A 76 2.15 -1.92 5.62
CA GLY A 76 3.41 -1.29 5.97
C GLY A 76 4.12 -0.62 4.79
N ASN A 77 5.19 0.09 5.11
CA ASN A 77 6.07 0.68 4.10
C ASN A 77 7.13 -0.34 3.65
N ILE A 78 7.22 -0.60 2.35
CA ILE A 78 8.22 -1.50 1.77
C ILE A 78 9.27 -0.66 1.03
N TYR A 79 10.54 -0.93 1.29
CA TYR A 79 11.67 -0.30 0.60
C TYR A 79 12.53 -1.36 -0.07
N GLY A 80 13.14 -1.01 -1.20
CA GLY A 80 14.07 -1.89 -1.89
C GLY A 80 14.74 -1.23 -3.08
N ASN A 81 15.36 -2.06 -3.93
CA ASN A 81 15.96 -1.65 -5.19
C ASN A 81 15.40 -2.50 -6.33
N LEU A 82 14.95 -1.86 -7.42
CA LEU A 82 14.34 -2.56 -8.55
C LEU A 82 15.33 -3.43 -9.34
N LYS A 83 16.64 -3.19 -9.21
CA LYS A 83 17.69 -4.06 -9.79
C LYS A 83 17.76 -5.44 -9.13
N ASP A 84 17.36 -5.54 -7.87
CA ASP A 84 17.32 -6.81 -7.13
C ASP A 84 15.92 -7.45 -7.20
N GLY A 85 14.92 -6.68 -7.67
CA GLY A 85 13.52 -7.01 -7.55
C GLY A 85 12.99 -6.79 -6.13
N VAL A 86 11.72 -6.42 -6.02
CA VAL A 86 11.02 -6.31 -4.72
C VAL A 86 9.75 -7.14 -4.82
N SER A 87 9.59 -8.11 -3.92
CA SER A 87 8.43 -8.99 -3.92
C SER A 87 7.76 -8.99 -2.55
N LEU A 88 6.43 -9.06 -2.57
CA LEU A 88 5.59 -9.17 -1.39
C LEU A 88 4.72 -10.42 -1.56
N LYS A 89 4.88 -11.39 -0.65
CA LYS A 89 3.92 -12.47 -0.48
C LYS A 89 2.82 -12.02 0.46
N ILE A 90 1.59 -12.30 0.06
CA ILE A 90 0.38 -11.91 0.76
C ILE A 90 -0.29 -13.20 1.21
N ASP A 91 -0.49 -13.28 2.52
CA ASP A 91 -1.30 -14.31 3.17
C ASP A 91 -2.02 -13.61 4.31
N ILE A 92 -3.23 -13.14 4.00
CA ILE A 92 -4.15 -12.53 4.96
C ILE A 92 -5.51 -13.21 4.84
N TYR A 93 -6.33 -13.11 5.88
CA TYR A 93 -7.58 -13.88 6.00
C TYR A 93 -8.49 -13.87 4.76
N THR A 94 -8.54 -12.77 4.00
CA THR A 94 -9.41 -12.62 2.82
C THR A 94 -8.69 -12.81 1.49
N THR A 95 -7.36 -12.88 1.46
CA THR A 95 -6.58 -12.74 0.22
C THR A 95 -5.21 -13.40 0.35
N GLU A 96 -4.88 -14.23 -0.62
CA GLU A 96 -3.56 -14.83 -0.80
C GLU A 96 -3.01 -14.44 -2.18
N GLY A 97 -1.70 -14.25 -2.29
CA GLY A 97 -1.07 -13.94 -3.58
C GLY A 97 0.37 -13.45 -3.47
N GLU A 98 0.91 -12.98 -4.60
CA GLU A 98 2.25 -12.43 -4.68
C GLU A 98 2.26 -11.19 -5.58
N MET A 99 2.90 -10.12 -5.12
CA MET A 99 3.15 -8.91 -5.90
C MET A 99 4.65 -8.76 -6.15
N ARG A 100 5.02 -8.44 -7.39
CA ARG A 100 6.43 -8.23 -7.79
C ARG A 100 6.60 -6.87 -8.45
N PHE A 101 7.68 -6.20 -8.08
CA PHE A 101 8.13 -4.93 -8.65
C PHE A 101 9.54 -5.13 -9.20
N PHE A 102 9.73 -4.89 -10.49
CA PHE A 102 10.98 -5.18 -11.20
C PHE A 102 11.20 -4.22 -12.37
N LEU A 103 12.43 -4.17 -12.87
CA LEU A 103 12.76 -3.46 -14.10
C LEU A 103 12.34 -4.29 -15.33
N LYS A 104 11.52 -3.66 -16.18
CA LYS A 104 11.13 -4.20 -17.48
C LYS A 104 12.37 -4.49 -18.32
N ASN A 105 12.48 -5.69 -18.90
CA ASN A 105 13.60 -6.21 -19.71
C ASN A 105 14.93 -6.55 -19.01
N ASP A 106 15.05 -6.45 -17.68
CA ASP A 106 16.23 -6.96 -16.94
C ASP A 106 15.84 -8.14 -16.03
N ASN A 107 14.73 -8.01 -15.29
CA ASN A 107 14.30 -8.95 -14.25
C ASN A 107 12.83 -9.36 -14.39
N GLU A 108 12.33 -9.47 -15.62
CA GLU A 108 11.01 -10.08 -15.88
C GLU A 108 11.09 -11.59 -15.62
N LEU A 109 10.56 -12.04 -14.48
CA LEU A 109 10.38 -13.45 -14.13
C LEU A 109 8.91 -13.79 -13.94
#